data_AF-A0A9W4G4R2-F1
#
_entry.id   AF-A0A9W4G4R2-F1
#
_cell.length_a   1.000
_cell.length_b   1.000
_cell.length_c   1.000
_cell.angle_alpha   90.00
_cell.angle_beta   90.00
_cell.angle_gamma   90.00
#
_symmetry.space_group_name_H-M   'P 1'
#
loop_
_entity.id
_entity.type
_entity.pdbx_description
1 polymer ?
#
loop_
_entity_poly.entity_id
_entity_poly.type
_entity_poly.pdbx_seq_one_letter_code
_entity_poly.pdbx_strand_id
1 'polypeptide(L)'
;MTDNFYPLTCDDDLLLIDKDTFTVARFKEFVMDSLNDKIYHDRNFPSDKRLEILFNTLNNYNYIIDNKVKLPLTQSSWSNVSASVECKLLSLSSGKSWISGKLIIKSTVNLFPEDYKNFTYDSDSSPYPKSEIEIELQFCPDESESLETSLEQIETPDSSLDELREKLKLYQ
;
A
#
# COMPACT_ATOMS: atom_id res chain seq x y z
N MET A 1 14.55 -4.67 -19.03
CA MET A 1 14.95 -4.44 -17.63
C MET A 1 13.67 -4.45 -16.83
N THR A 2 13.57 -5.29 -15.80
CA THR A 2 12.50 -5.20 -14.82
C THR A 2 12.87 -4.07 -13.88
N ASP A 3 12.09 -3.01 -13.86
CA ASP A 3 12.24 -1.93 -12.89
C ASP A 3 12.10 -2.54 -11.49
N ASN A 4 13.12 -2.37 -10.66
CA ASN A 4 13.18 -2.97 -9.33
C ASN A 4 12.51 -2.04 -8.31
N PHE A 5 11.18 -2.11 -8.25
CA PHE A 5 10.39 -1.41 -7.24
C PHE A 5 10.56 -2.07 -5.86
N TYR A 6 10.90 -1.27 -4.86
CA TYR A 6 10.95 -1.69 -3.45
C TYR A 6 9.90 -0.94 -2.61
N PRO A 7 9.35 -1.57 -1.56
CA PRO A 7 8.32 -0.96 -0.73
C PRO A 7 8.88 0.19 0.13
N LEU A 8 8.12 1.27 0.24
CA LEU A 8 8.38 2.37 1.17
C LEU A 8 7.77 2.05 2.54
N THR A 9 8.61 1.55 3.45
CA THR A 9 8.22 1.14 4.80
C THR A 9 8.41 2.23 5.85
N CYS A 10 9.26 3.23 5.60
CA CYS A 10 9.45 4.36 6.51
C CYS A 10 8.43 5.46 6.20
N ASP A 11 7.50 5.66 7.11
CA ASP A 11 6.38 6.59 6.93
C ASP A 11 6.78 8.07 7.07
N ASP A 12 7.92 8.34 7.71
CA ASP A 12 8.47 9.69 7.90
C ASP A 12 9.30 10.18 6.71
N ASP A 13 9.71 9.29 5.81
CA ASP A 13 10.43 9.65 4.60
C ASP A 13 9.60 10.61 3.74
N LEU A 14 10.29 11.49 3.01
CA LEU A 14 9.61 12.54 2.24
C LEU A 14 9.56 12.18 0.76
N LEU A 15 8.37 12.35 0.18
CA LEU A 15 8.11 12.27 -1.24
C LEU A 15 7.90 13.68 -1.79
N LEU A 16 8.62 14.02 -2.85
CA LEU A 16 8.38 15.20 -3.66
C LEU A 16 7.75 14.75 -4.98
N ILE A 17 6.48 15.05 -5.18
CA ILE A 17 5.74 14.75 -6.40
C ILE A 17 5.37 16.09 -7.03
N ASP A 18 5.81 16.31 -8.27
CA ASP A 18 5.77 17.61 -8.94
C ASP A 18 6.41 18.74 -8.11
N LYS A 19 5.60 19.49 -7.36
CA LYS A 19 6.02 20.62 -6.52
C LYS A 19 5.66 20.44 -5.05
N ASP A 20 4.90 19.40 -4.73
CA ASP A 20 4.36 19.18 -3.39
C ASP A 20 5.17 18.11 -2.65
N THR A 21 5.47 18.41 -1.40
CA THR A 21 6.20 17.50 -0.52
C THR A 21 5.25 16.88 0.49
N PHE A 22 5.30 15.56 0.61
CA PHE A 22 4.51 14.76 1.54
C PHE A 22 5.43 13.87 2.36
N THR A 23 5.02 13.50 3.57
CA THR A 23 5.56 12.28 4.18
C THR A 23 4.92 11.07 3.49
N VAL A 24 5.60 9.92 3.50
CA VAL A 24 5.07 8.65 2.99
C VAL A 24 3.73 8.32 3.65
N ALA A 25 3.61 8.47 4.98
CA ALA A 25 2.34 8.27 5.70
C ALA A 25 1.24 9.21 5.19
N ARG A 26 1.53 10.51 5.08
CA ARG A 26 0.52 11.49 4.67
C ARG A 26 0.04 11.26 3.24
N PHE A 27 0.93 10.81 2.37
CA PHE A 27 0.57 10.45 1.00
C PHE A 27 -0.30 9.18 0.95
N LYS A 28 0.01 8.15 1.75
CA LYS A 28 -0.84 6.95 1.89
C LYS A 28 -2.25 7.32 2.35
N GLU A 29 -2.38 8.20 3.34
CA GLU A 29 -3.69 8.72 3.79
C GLU A 29 -4.44 9.43 2.66
N PHE A 30 -3.77 10.29 1.90
CA PHE A 30 -4.41 11.01 0.79
C PHE A 30 -4.93 10.06 -0.30
N VAL A 31 -4.14 9.04 -0.65
CA VAL A 31 -4.55 7.99 -1.60
C VAL A 31 -5.74 7.21 -1.04
N MET A 32 -5.67 6.84 0.24
CA MET A 32 -6.73 6.12 0.94
C MET A 32 -8.05 6.89 0.92
N ASP A 33 -8.02 8.17 1.28
CA ASP A 33 -9.19 9.05 1.28
C ASP A 33 -9.79 9.19 -0.13
N SER A 34 -8.93 9.35 -1.14
CA SER A 34 -9.38 9.43 -2.54
C SER A 34 -10.03 8.14 -3.03
N LEU A 35 -9.50 6.97 -2.64
CA LEU A 35 -10.09 5.68 -2.97
C LEU A 35 -11.41 5.46 -2.24
N ASN A 36 -11.49 5.80 -0.95
CA ASN A 36 -12.74 5.74 -0.19
C ASN A 36 -13.81 6.64 -0.82
N ASP A 37 -13.48 7.88 -1.19
CA ASP A 37 -14.41 8.78 -1.86
C ASP A 37 -14.91 8.20 -3.18
N LYS A 38 -14.03 7.57 -3.98
CA LYS A 38 -14.44 6.89 -5.22
C LYS A 38 -15.31 5.66 -5.01
N ILE A 39 -15.05 4.86 -3.99
CA ILE A 39 -15.81 3.63 -3.73
C ILE A 39 -17.20 3.96 -3.19
N TYR A 40 -17.29 4.95 -2.30
CA TYR A 40 -18.50 5.21 -1.51
C TYR A 40 -19.28 6.45 -1.93
N HIS A 41 -18.62 7.45 -2.51
CA HIS A 41 -19.18 8.80 -2.68
C HIS A 41 -19.06 9.35 -4.11
N ASP A 42 -18.70 8.55 -5.11
CA ASP A 42 -18.52 9.04 -6.47
C ASP A 42 -19.84 9.66 -7.01
N ARG A 43 -19.87 11.01 -6.97
CA ARG A 43 -21.01 11.84 -7.36
C ARG A 43 -21.24 11.86 -8.86
N ASN A 44 -20.40 11.21 -9.67
CA ASN A 44 -20.68 10.94 -11.07
C ASN A 44 -21.54 9.68 -11.27
N PHE A 45 -21.67 8.85 -10.23
CA PHE A 45 -22.50 7.66 -10.19
C PHE A 45 -23.57 7.67 -9.07
N PRO A 46 -24.21 8.79 -8.73
CA PRO A 46 -25.10 8.89 -7.56
C PRO A 46 -26.41 8.09 -7.73
N SER A 47 -26.54 7.34 -8.82
CA SER A 47 -27.66 6.45 -9.16
C SER A 47 -27.21 5.24 -9.99
N ASP A 48 -25.91 4.94 -10.05
CA ASP A 48 -25.44 3.84 -10.86
C ASP A 48 -25.69 2.51 -10.15
N LYS A 49 -26.82 1.91 -10.53
CA LYS A 49 -27.23 0.56 -10.16
C LYS A 49 -26.10 -0.46 -10.33
N ARG A 50 -25.02 -0.20 -11.08
CA ARG A 50 -23.89 -1.13 -11.21
C ARG A 50 -23.14 -1.40 -9.91
N LEU A 51 -22.95 -0.41 -9.02
CA LEU A 51 -22.34 -0.66 -7.71
C LEU A 51 -23.31 -1.43 -6.81
N GLU A 52 -24.57 -1.02 -6.79
CA GLU A 52 -25.65 -1.76 -6.10
C GLU A 52 -25.76 -3.20 -6.61
N ILE A 53 -25.67 -3.42 -7.93
CA ILE A 53 -25.68 -4.74 -8.57
C ILE A 53 -24.41 -5.51 -8.22
N LEU A 54 -23.23 -4.89 -8.19
CA LEU A 54 -21.99 -5.54 -7.80
C LEU A 54 -22.08 -6.02 -6.34
N PHE A 55 -22.47 -5.14 -5.42
CA PHE A 55 -22.67 -5.50 -4.02
C PHE A 55 -23.80 -6.54 -3.89
N ASN A 56 -24.98 -6.35 -4.49
CA ASN A 56 -26.06 -7.34 -4.44
C ASN A 56 -25.67 -8.68 -5.04
N THR A 57 -24.87 -8.70 -6.11
CA THR A 57 -24.36 -9.94 -6.72
C THR A 57 -23.37 -10.59 -5.77
N LEU A 58 -22.34 -9.88 -5.29
CA LEU A 58 -21.35 -10.42 -4.36
C LEU A 58 -21.98 -10.88 -3.03
N ASN A 59 -23.01 -10.19 -2.54
CA ASN A 59 -23.66 -10.45 -1.24
C ASN A 59 -24.70 -11.58 -1.29
N ASN A 60 -25.28 -11.85 -2.46
CA ASN A 60 -26.38 -12.82 -2.58
C ASN A 60 -26.07 -14.01 -3.51
N TYR A 61 -24.94 -14.02 -4.23
CA TYR A 61 -24.59 -15.18 -5.06
C TYR A 61 -23.96 -16.29 -4.23
N ASN A 62 -24.68 -17.42 -4.16
CA ASN A 62 -24.06 -18.71 -3.97
C ASN A 62 -23.63 -19.20 -5.35
N TYR A 63 -22.36 -19.55 -5.54
CA TYR A 63 -21.98 -20.30 -6.73
C TYR A 63 -22.64 -21.67 -6.65
N ILE A 64 -23.47 -22.00 -7.64
CA ILE A 64 -24.14 -23.29 -7.72
C ILE A 64 -23.35 -24.16 -8.68
N ILE A 65 -22.59 -25.12 -8.13
CA ILE A 65 -21.85 -26.10 -8.92
C ILE A 65 -22.73 -27.32 -9.15
N ASP A 66 -23.00 -27.61 -10.43
CA ASP A 66 -23.78 -28.76 -10.89
C ASP A 66 -25.16 -28.90 -10.20
N ASN A 67 -25.81 -27.78 -9.87
CA ASN A 67 -27.08 -27.74 -9.12
C ASN A 67 -27.08 -28.51 -7.77
N LYS A 68 -25.91 -28.86 -7.25
CA LYS A 68 -25.76 -29.74 -6.07
C LYS A 68 -25.03 -29.06 -4.93
N VAL A 69 -24.01 -28.27 -5.23
CA VAL A 69 -23.18 -27.62 -4.23
C VAL A 69 -23.39 -26.12 -4.31
N LYS A 70 -23.83 -25.52 -3.20
CA LYS A 70 -23.90 -24.08 -3.02
C LYS A 70 -22.62 -23.63 -2.30
N LEU A 71 -21.84 -22.78 -2.94
CA LEU A 71 -20.66 -22.15 -2.34
C LEU A 71 -20.97 -20.67 -2.08
N PRO A 72 -21.23 -20.27 -0.83
CA PRO A 72 -21.39 -18.86 -0.48
C PRO A 72 -20.06 -18.13 -0.67
N LEU A 73 -20.12 -16.91 -1.19
CA LEU A 73 -18.97 -16.02 -1.23
C LEU A 73 -18.77 -15.39 0.16
N THR A 74 -17.66 -15.68 0.82
CA THR A 74 -17.36 -15.15 2.16
C THR A 74 -16.46 -13.91 2.13
N GLN A 75 -15.65 -13.77 1.09
CA GLN A 75 -14.72 -12.65 0.91
C GLN A 75 -14.49 -12.40 -0.59
N SER A 76 -14.34 -11.13 -0.97
CA SER A 76 -13.90 -10.71 -2.30
C SER A 76 -12.79 -9.67 -2.14
N SER A 77 -11.81 -9.68 -3.02
CA SER A 77 -10.76 -8.66 -3.04
C SER A 77 -10.58 -8.07 -4.43
N TRP A 78 -10.33 -6.77 -4.49
CA TRP A 78 -9.94 -6.06 -5.70
C TRP A 78 -8.58 -5.43 -5.48
N SER A 79 -7.61 -5.76 -6.33
CA SER A 79 -6.29 -5.14 -6.31
C SER A 79 -6.05 -4.31 -7.57
N ASN A 80 -5.32 -3.22 -7.41
CA ASN A 80 -4.91 -2.32 -8.48
C ASN A 80 -3.45 -1.92 -8.30
N VAL A 81 -2.76 -1.71 -9.42
CA VAL A 81 -1.41 -1.14 -9.47
C VAL A 81 -1.46 0.06 -10.39
N SER A 82 -1.07 1.23 -9.89
CA SER A 82 -1.07 2.45 -10.68
C SER A 82 -0.03 2.41 -11.80
N ALA A 83 -0.17 3.30 -12.78
CA ALA A 83 0.96 3.71 -13.59
C ALA A 83 2.05 4.32 -12.71
N SER A 84 3.29 4.29 -13.17
CA SER A 84 4.39 4.97 -12.48
C SER A 84 4.27 6.48 -12.59
N VAL A 85 4.64 7.17 -11.52
CA VAL A 85 4.69 8.62 -11.42
C VAL A 85 6.12 9.04 -11.09
N GLU A 86 6.64 10.02 -11.80
CA GLU A 86 7.96 10.59 -11.51
C GLU A 86 7.92 11.34 -10.17
N CYS A 87 8.88 11.05 -9.29
CA CYS A 87 8.98 11.72 -8.00
C CYS A 87 10.43 11.76 -7.50
N LYS A 88 10.63 12.40 -6.34
CA LYS A 88 11.88 12.28 -5.59
C LYS A 88 11.60 11.77 -4.17
N LEU A 89 12.49 10.94 -3.67
CA LEU A 89 12.46 10.41 -2.31
C LEU A 89 13.61 11.02 -1.50
N LEU A 90 13.33 11.48 -0.29
CA LEU A 90 14.34 11.83 0.70
C LEU A 90 14.18 10.89 1.90
N SER A 91 15.14 9.98 2.07
CA SER A 91 15.15 9.10 3.22
C SER A 91 15.82 9.78 4.42
N LEU A 92 15.03 10.04 5.47
CA LEU A 92 15.49 10.78 6.65
C LEU A 92 16.49 9.98 7.49
N SER A 93 16.43 8.64 7.42
CA SER A 93 17.32 7.73 8.14
C SER A 93 18.69 7.59 7.47
N SER A 94 18.76 7.77 6.15
CA SER A 94 19.99 7.54 5.37
C SER A 94 20.96 8.73 5.39
N GLY A 95 20.49 9.93 5.75
CA GLY A 95 21.26 11.18 5.62
C GLY A 95 21.61 11.58 4.17
N LYS A 96 21.06 10.87 3.17
CA LYS A 96 21.28 11.15 1.75
C LYS A 96 20.43 12.33 1.27
N SER A 97 20.84 12.92 0.14
CA SER A 97 20.04 13.92 -0.58
C SER A 97 18.85 13.29 -1.30
N TRP A 98 18.00 14.13 -1.89
CA TRP A 98 16.89 13.68 -2.73
C TRP A 98 17.34 12.74 -3.86
N ILE A 99 16.67 11.60 -3.97
CA ILE A 99 16.87 10.58 -5.00
C ILE A 99 15.71 10.67 -5.99
N SER A 100 16.00 10.81 -7.28
CA SER A 100 14.95 10.83 -8.32
C SER A 100 14.59 9.41 -8.74
N GLY A 101 13.32 9.19 -9.04
CA GLY A 101 12.84 7.88 -9.46
C GLY A 101 11.34 7.87 -9.69
N LYS A 102 10.82 6.65 -9.80
CA LYS A 102 9.41 6.38 -10.07
C LYS A 102 8.72 5.80 -8.86
N LEU A 103 7.53 6.28 -8.58
CA LEU A 103 6.62 5.76 -7.57
C LEU A 103 5.47 5.00 -8.24
N ILE A 104 5.11 3.85 -7.68
CA ILE A 104 3.85 3.17 -7.97
C ILE A 104 3.05 3.01 -6.67
N ILE A 105 1.74 2.99 -6.84
CA ILE A 105 0.77 2.81 -5.77
C ILE A 105 0.10 1.47 -6.00
N LYS A 106 0.16 0.60 -5.01
CA LYS A 106 -0.63 -0.63 -4.96
C LYS A 106 -1.75 -0.44 -3.96
N SER A 107 -2.97 -0.75 -4.37
CA SER A 107 -4.14 -0.69 -3.50
C SER A 107 -4.89 -2.00 -3.55
N THR A 108 -5.26 -2.52 -2.39
CA THR A 108 -6.14 -3.68 -2.27
C THR A 108 -7.37 -3.29 -1.47
N VAL A 109 -8.55 -3.60 -1.99
CA VAL A 109 -9.84 -3.41 -1.34
C VAL A 109 -10.42 -4.78 -1.05
N ASN A 110 -10.57 -5.10 0.22
CA ASN A 110 -11.21 -6.31 0.70
C ASN A 110 -12.65 -5.99 1.08
N LEU A 111 -13.57 -6.77 0.51
CA LEU A 111 -14.99 -6.76 0.77
C LEU A 111 -15.37 -8.07 1.45
N PHE A 112 -16.23 -8.00 2.46
CA PHE A 112 -16.63 -9.13 3.29
C PHE A 112 -18.13 -9.42 3.18
N PRO A 113 -18.63 -9.98 2.07
CA PRO A 113 -20.07 -10.11 1.76
C PRO A 113 -21.00 -10.60 2.89
N GLU A 114 -20.49 -11.42 3.81
CA GLU A 114 -21.22 -11.85 5.01
C GLU A 114 -21.65 -10.67 5.91
N ASP A 115 -20.81 -9.64 6.04
CA ASP A 115 -21.11 -8.41 6.81
C ASP A 115 -22.18 -7.54 6.13
N TYR A 116 -22.53 -7.85 4.89
CA TYR A 116 -23.52 -7.13 4.07
C TYR A 116 -24.87 -7.85 4.08
N LYS A 117 -25.00 -9.00 4.76
CA LYS A 117 -26.29 -9.69 4.89
C LYS A 117 -27.30 -8.78 5.56
N ASN A 118 -28.35 -8.42 4.82
CA ASN A 118 -29.40 -7.46 5.19
C ASN A 118 -29.02 -5.96 5.11
N PHE A 119 -27.86 -5.62 4.53
CA PHE A 119 -27.54 -4.24 4.22
C PHE A 119 -28.43 -3.76 3.06
N THR A 120 -29.19 -2.69 3.30
CA THR A 120 -29.93 -1.99 2.24
C THR A 120 -29.14 -0.74 1.92
N TYR A 121 -28.67 -0.62 0.68
CA TYR A 121 -27.95 0.58 0.26
C TYR A 121 -28.89 1.78 0.33
N ASP A 122 -28.54 2.74 1.17
CA ASP A 122 -29.20 4.02 1.29
C ASP A 122 -28.12 5.10 1.16
N SER A 123 -28.26 5.92 0.13
CA SER A 123 -27.30 6.98 -0.20
C SER A 123 -27.20 8.06 0.88
N ASP A 124 -28.21 8.15 1.75
CA ASP A 124 -28.30 9.17 2.79
C ASP A 124 -27.91 8.65 4.18
N SER A 125 -27.64 7.35 4.35
CA SER A 125 -27.24 6.76 5.63
C SER A 125 -25.84 6.13 5.63
N SER A 126 -25.04 6.59 6.60
CA SER A 126 -23.84 5.94 7.08
C SER A 126 -24.24 5.03 8.26
N PRO A 127 -23.71 3.79 8.38
CA PRO A 127 -22.43 3.37 7.81
C PRO A 127 -22.55 2.46 6.59
N TYR A 128 -21.71 2.74 5.59
CA TYR A 128 -21.39 1.79 4.52
C TYR A 128 -20.86 0.49 5.12
N PRO A 129 -21.08 -0.65 4.43
CA PRO A 129 -20.59 -1.92 4.88
C PRO A 129 -19.06 -1.94 4.95
N LYS A 130 -18.53 -2.77 5.85
CA LYS A 130 -17.10 -2.81 6.16
C LYS A 130 -16.29 -3.21 4.93
N SER A 131 -15.40 -2.33 4.48
CA SER A 131 -14.26 -2.68 3.61
C SER A 131 -12.96 -2.46 4.36
N GLU A 132 -11.97 -3.29 4.05
CA GLU A 132 -10.59 -3.04 4.47
C GLU A 132 -9.79 -2.64 3.24
N ILE A 133 -9.20 -1.45 3.27
CA ILE A 133 -8.37 -0.95 2.18
C ILE A 133 -6.92 -0.94 2.68
N GLU A 134 -6.03 -1.48 1.85
CA GLU A 134 -4.60 -1.51 2.09
C GLU A 134 -3.90 -0.72 0.98
N ILE A 135 -2.99 0.18 1.36
CA ILE A 135 -2.20 0.99 0.45
C ILE A 135 -0.71 0.72 0.68
N GLU A 136 -0.03 0.34 -0.38
CA GLU A 136 1.41 0.16 -0.41
C GLU A 136 1.99 1.10 -1.47
N LEU A 137 3.05 1.82 -1.10
CA LEU A 137 3.83 2.64 -2.01
C LEU A 137 5.12 1.89 -2.33
N GLN A 138 5.49 1.82 -3.60
CA GLN A 138 6.78 1.27 -4.02
C GLN A 138 7.54 2.26 -4.88
N PHE A 139 8.85 2.31 -4.70
CA PHE A 139 9.74 3.25 -5.37
C PHE A 139 10.83 2.52 -6.14
N CYS A 140 11.21 3.05 -7.30
CA CYS A 140 12.33 2.60 -8.11
C CYS A 140 13.20 3.81 -8.47
N PRO A 141 14.46 3.89 -8.03
CA PRO A 141 15.34 5.01 -8.35
C PRO A 141 15.73 4.99 -9.83
N ASP A 142 15.91 6.17 -10.44
CA ASP A 142 16.29 6.30 -11.87
C ASP A 142 17.74 5.89 -12.11
N GLU A 143 18.62 6.32 -11.21
CA GLU A 143 19.99 5.86 -11.17
C GLU A 143 20.05 4.71 -10.18
N SER A 144 20.66 3.60 -10.59
CA SER A 144 21.02 2.54 -9.66
C SER A 144 22.05 3.11 -8.68
N GLU A 145 21.60 3.73 -7.59
CA GLU A 145 22.40 3.73 -6.37
C GLU A 145 22.77 2.27 -6.17
N SER A 146 24.06 1.95 -6.22
CA SER A 146 24.51 0.58 -6.07
C SER A 146 23.91 0.06 -4.75
N LEU A 147 22.97 -0.89 -4.88
CA LEU A 147 22.36 -1.63 -3.79
C LEU A 147 23.43 -2.29 -2.88
N GLU A 148 24.68 -2.33 -3.33
CA GLU A 148 25.88 -2.68 -2.56
C GLU A 148 25.99 -1.86 -1.25
N THR A 149 25.63 -0.57 -1.22
CA THR A 149 25.77 0.21 0.01
C THR A 149 24.80 -0.15 1.14
N SER A 150 23.68 -0.81 0.84
CA SER A 150 22.71 -1.26 1.87
C SER A 150 22.94 -2.70 2.34
N LEU A 151 23.57 -3.54 1.51
CA LEU A 151 23.93 -4.91 1.87
C LEU A 151 25.31 -4.99 2.56
N GLU A 152 26.28 -4.14 2.18
CA GLU A 152 27.60 -4.10 2.84
C GLU A 152 27.55 -3.53 4.27
N GLN A 153 26.50 -2.78 4.62
CA GLN A 153 26.30 -2.30 6.00
C GLN A 153 25.76 -3.37 6.96
N ILE A 154 25.39 -4.56 6.45
CA ILE A 154 24.92 -5.68 7.28
C ILE A 154 26.05 -6.71 7.54
N GLU A 155 27.19 -6.64 6.83
CA GLU A 155 28.33 -7.57 7.00
C GLU A 155 29.55 -6.98 7.74
N THR A 156 29.40 -5.95 8.58
CA THR A 156 30.42 -5.66 9.61
C THR A 156 29.78 -5.33 10.95
N PRO A 157 29.88 -6.25 11.94
CA PRO A 157 30.72 -5.90 13.09
C PRO A 157 31.34 -7.13 13.78
N ASP A 158 32.57 -7.49 13.42
CA ASP A 158 33.43 -8.31 14.31
C ASP A 158 34.76 -7.62 14.65
N SER A 159 35.24 -6.70 13.80
CA SER A 159 36.53 -6.02 14.03
C SER A 159 36.51 -5.02 15.22
N SER A 160 35.38 -4.37 15.49
CA SER A 160 35.28 -3.37 16.58
C SER A 160 35.15 -3.99 17.97
N LEU A 161 34.62 -5.22 18.05
CA LEU A 161 34.50 -5.98 19.30
C LEU A 161 35.84 -6.60 19.71
N ASP A 162 36.64 -7.05 18.74
CA ASP A 162 37.97 -7.59 18.99
C ASP A 162 38.97 -6.50 19.40
N GLU A 163 38.89 -5.30 18.82
CA GLU A 163 39.70 -4.15 19.27
C GLU A 163 39.37 -3.71 20.70
N LEU A 164 38.10 -3.77 21.11
CA LEU A 164 37.69 -3.49 22.49
C LEU A 164 38.17 -4.56 23.47
N ARG A 165 38.17 -5.85 23.06
CA ARG A 165 38.69 -6.96 23.86
C ARG A 165 40.20 -6.92 24.03
N GLU A 166 40.95 -6.51 23.00
CA GLU A 166 42.39 -6.28 23.07
C GLU A 166 42.73 -5.14 24.05
N LYS A 167 42.01 -4.01 23.97
CA LYS A 167 42.22 -2.88 24.89
C LYS A 167 41.93 -3.22 26.36
N LEU A 168 40.95 -4.08 26.63
CA LEU A 168 40.62 -4.51 28.00
C LEU A 168 41.67 -5.46 28.62
N LYS A 169 42.42 -6.21 27.80
CA LYS A 169 43.52 -7.07 28.28
C LYS A 169 44.76 -6.29 28.69
N LEU A 170 44.94 -5.05 28.23
CA LEU A 170 46.08 -4.18 28.57
C LEU A 170 45.95 -3.49 29.94
N TYR A 171 44.81 -3.64 30.63
CA TYR A 171 44.53 -3.04 31.94
C TYR A 171 44.41 -4.05 33.10
N GLN A 172 44.89 -5.29 32.92
CA GLN A 172 45.10 -6.29 34.00
C GLN A 172 46.59 -6.49 34.25
#